data_AF-A0AA42QDK3-F1
#
_entry.id   AF-A0AA42QDK3-F1
#
_cell.length_a   1.000
_cell.length_b   1.000
_cell.length_c   1.000
_cell.angle_alpha   90.00
_cell.angle_beta   90.00
_cell.angle_gamma   90.00
#
_symmetry.space_group_name_H-M   'P 1'
#
loop_
_entity.id
_entity.type
_entity.pdbx_description
1 polymer ?
#
loop_
_entity_poly.entity_id
_entity_poly.type
_entity_poly.pdbx_seq_one_letter_code
_entity_poly.pdbx_strand_id
1 'polypeptide(L)'
;MSSSIEQQIRDLAAAGYSRRHTMELLGYTLFSFETVLDLIGPVDWPGPNQSLSAKLASEMRRGKFTKGMARSQALAAIAKREKYAKTVRGVTGSIEELITAFGLSIGASTVRRRMHAGMDLESALFTPRCATNNLGKHLGAHTMSDEKWQQRQKGAAA
;
A
#
# COMPACT_ATOMS: atom_id res chain seq x y z
N MET A 1 28.09 -35.15 29.18
CA MET A 1 28.74 -33.82 29.08
C MET A 1 27.72 -32.80 29.56
N SER A 2 27.92 -32.20 30.74
CA SER A 2 27.05 -31.11 31.18
C SER A 2 27.33 -29.90 30.30
N SER A 3 26.46 -29.64 29.32
CA SER A 3 26.53 -28.42 28.51
C SER A 3 26.25 -27.24 29.43
N SER A 4 27.20 -26.29 29.50
CA SER A 4 26.99 -25.03 30.21
C SER A 4 25.75 -24.34 29.64
N ILE A 5 24.94 -23.72 30.51
CA ILE A 5 23.72 -22.98 30.12
C ILE A 5 24.04 -21.93 29.04
N GLU A 6 25.23 -21.33 29.11
CA GLU A 6 25.73 -20.43 28.06
C GLU A 6 25.77 -21.09 26.68
N GLN A 7 26.38 -22.28 26.60
CA GLN A 7 26.52 -23.00 25.34
C GLN A 7 25.14 -23.35 24.77
N GLN A 8 24.20 -23.76 25.63
CA GLN A 8 22.82 -24.02 25.21
C GLN A 8 22.14 -22.78 24.62
N ILE A 9 22.32 -21.61 25.24
CA ILE A 9 21.74 -20.34 24.74
C ILE A 9 22.35 -19.98 23.38
N ARG A 10 23.67 -20.09 23.23
CA ARG A 10 24.36 -19.79 21.96
C ARG A 10 23.98 -20.77 20.85
N ASP A 11 23.88 -22.06 21.16
CA ASP A 11 23.46 -23.08 20.20
C ASP A 11 22.02 -22.85 19.71
N LEU A 12 21.10 -22.48 20.61
CA LEU A 12 19.72 -22.15 20.26
C LEU A 12 19.63 -20.87 19.42
N ALA A 13 20.40 -19.84 19.76
CA ALA A 13 20.48 -18.63 18.96
C ALA A 13 21.01 -18.91 17.55
N ALA A 14 22.08 -19.71 17.44
CA ALA A 14 22.66 -20.15 16.15
C ALA A 14 21.69 -21.01 15.33
N ALA A 15 20.85 -21.82 15.97
CA ALA A 15 19.77 -22.56 15.32
C ALA A 15 18.62 -21.64 14.83
N GLY A 16 18.67 -20.35 15.13
CA GLY A 16 17.70 -19.35 14.68
C GLY A 16 16.50 -19.19 15.60
N TYR A 17 16.59 -19.64 16.85
CA TYR A 17 15.56 -19.35 17.85
C TYR A 17 15.66 -17.89 18.30
N SER A 18 14.50 -17.26 18.51
CA SER A 18 14.46 -15.90 19.05
C SER A 18 14.75 -15.92 20.55
N ARG A 19 15.23 -14.79 21.06
CA ARG A 19 15.48 -14.56 22.50
C ARG A 19 14.33 -15.06 23.39
N ARG A 20 13.10 -14.69 23.04
CA ARG A 20 11.89 -15.07 23.78
C ARG A 20 11.62 -16.58 23.72
N HIS A 21 11.82 -17.19 22.57
CA HIS A 21 11.59 -18.63 22.41
C HIS A 21 12.64 -19.44 23.19
N THR A 22 13.90 -19.00 23.19
CA THR A 22 14.97 -19.61 23.99
C THR A 22 14.66 -19.51 25.49
N MET A 23 14.19 -18.36 25.98
CA MET A 23 13.73 -18.19 27.36
C MET A 23 12.63 -19.18 27.74
N GLU A 24 11.60 -19.31 26.88
CA GLU A 24 10.47 -20.23 27.09
C GLU A 24 10.92 -21.70 27.08
N LEU A 25 11.80 -22.10 26.16
CA LEU A 25 12.33 -23.46 26.07
C LEU A 25 13.16 -23.86 27.29
N LEU A 26 13.97 -22.93 27.80
CA LEU A 26 14.81 -23.17 28.97
C LEU A 26 14.04 -23.00 30.30
N GLY A 27 12.77 -22.59 30.24
CA GLY A 27 11.91 -22.43 31.41
C GLY A 27 12.25 -21.23 32.29
N TYR A 28 12.96 -20.23 31.76
CA TYR A 28 13.28 -19.01 32.50
C TYR A 28 12.13 -18.01 32.47
N THR A 29 12.05 -17.17 33.50
CA THR A 29 11.26 -15.94 33.45
C THR A 29 12.09 -14.85 32.76
N LEU A 30 11.44 -13.77 32.33
CA LEU A 30 12.16 -12.67 31.68
C LEU A 30 13.29 -12.13 32.57
N PHE A 31 13.00 -11.90 33.86
CA PHE A 31 13.98 -11.34 34.79
C PHE A 31 15.19 -12.25 35.00
N SER A 32 14.98 -13.55 35.20
CA SER A 32 16.11 -14.47 35.39
C SER A 32 16.91 -14.65 34.10
N PHE A 33 16.25 -14.62 32.95
CA PHE A 33 16.91 -14.74 31.66
C PHE A 33 17.76 -13.51 31.32
N GLU A 34 17.29 -12.30 31.61
CA GLU A 34 18.07 -11.06 31.47
C GLU A 34 19.35 -11.11 32.32
N THR A 35 19.24 -11.49 33.60
CA THR A 35 20.41 -11.65 34.48
C THR A 35 21.42 -12.65 33.93
N VAL A 36 20.95 -13.76 33.35
CA VAL A 36 21.81 -14.76 32.71
C VAL A 36 22.51 -14.18 31.48
N LEU A 37 21.81 -13.39 30.67
CA LEU A 37 22.40 -12.74 29.49
C LEU A 37 23.42 -11.65 29.86
N ASP A 38 23.19 -10.91 30.94
CA ASP A 38 24.16 -9.93 31.46
C ASP A 38 25.47 -10.59 31.88
N LEU A 39 25.41 -11.82 32.41
CA LEU A 39 26.58 -12.60 32.82
C LEU A 39 27.33 -13.22 31.63
N ILE A 40 26.60 -13.67 30.60
CA ILE A 40 27.15 -14.32 29.39
C ILE A 40 27.71 -13.30 28.39
N GLY A 41 27.18 -12.08 28.40
CA GLY A 41 27.49 -11.04 27.43
C GLY A 41 26.71 -11.19 26.12
N PRO A 42 27.11 -10.46 25.05
CA PRO A 42 26.32 -10.38 23.83
C PRO A 42 26.17 -11.75 23.14
N VAL A 43 24.95 -12.02 22.69
CA VAL A 43 24.56 -13.18 21.90
C VAL A 43 23.97 -12.69 20.59
N ASP A 44 24.36 -13.30 19.47
CA ASP A 44 23.83 -12.96 18.15
C ASP A 44 22.45 -13.60 17.96
N TRP A 45 21.42 -12.76 17.96
CA TRP A 45 20.03 -13.18 17.84
C TRP A 45 19.52 -12.94 16.42
N PRO A 46 18.60 -13.78 15.90
CA PRO A 46 18.00 -13.54 14.60
C PRO A 46 17.26 -12.20 14.57
N GLY A 47 17.41 -11.47 13.47
CA GLY A 47 16.72 -10.19 13.25
C GLY A 47 15.19 -10.33 13.16
N PRO A 48 14.47 -9.20 13.09
CA PRO A 48 13.00 -9.20 12.98
C PRO A 48 12.50 -10.09 11.83
N ASN A 49 11.51 -10.94 12.10
CA ASN A 49 10.94 -11.92 11.16
C ASN A 49 11.90 -13.00 10.64
N GLN A 50 13.12 -13.11 11.17
CA GLN A 50 14.10 -14.11 10.72
C GLN A 50 14.19 -15.35 11.61
N SER A 51 13.59 -15.31 12.80
CA SER A 51 13.53 -16.46 13.71
C SER A 51 12.84 -17.67 13.06
N LEU A 52 13.25 -18.87 13.44
CA LEU A 52 12.70 -20.14 12.96
C LEU A 52 11.16 -20.18 13.08
N SER A 53 10.62 -19.77 14.23
CA SER A 53 9.17 -19.74 14.46
C SER A 53 8.44 -18.80 13.50
N ALA A 54 9.00 -17.62 13.23
CA ALA A 54 8.43 -16.68 12.25
C ALA A 54 8.45 -17.23 10.82
N LYS A 55 9.54 -17.91 10.43
CA LYS A 55 9.66 -18.58 9.13
C LYS A 55 8.64 -19.70 8.99
N LEU A 56 8.56 -20.59 9.97
CA LEU A 56 7.57 -21.66 10.01
C LEU A 56 6.14 -21.11 9.97
N ALA A 57 5.82 -20.09 10.76
CA ALA A 57 4.50 -19.46 10.73
C ALA A 57 4.18 -18.80 9.38
N SER A 58 5.18 -18.26 8.67
CA SER A 58 5.03 -17.72 7.33
C SER A 58 4.75 -18.83 6.31
N GLU A 59 5.54 -19.91 6.33
CA GLU A 59 5.35 -21.09 5.49
C GLU A 59 3.98 -21.74 5.72
N MET A 60 3.56 -21.87 6.97
CA MET A 60 2.23 -22.40 7.31
C MET A 60 1.08 -21.57 6.75
N ARG A 61 1.27 -20.26 6.56
CA ARG A 61 0.29 -19.34 5.95
C ARG A 61 0.43 -19.25 4.42
N ARG A 62 1.61 -19.56 3.88
CA ARG A 62 1.91 -19.44 2.45
C ARG A 62 0.96 -20.34 1.64
N GLY A 63 0.38 -19.78 0.59
CA GLY A 63 -0.50 -20.51 -0.34
C GLY A 63 -1.87 -20.90 0.21
N LYS A 64 -2.18 -20.61 1.48
CA LYS A 64 -3.50 -20.90 2.06
C LYS A 64 -4.43 -19.71 1.91
N PHE A 65 -5.30 -19.75 0.91
CA PHE A 65 -6.41 -18.81 0.78
C PHE A 65 -7.69 -19.45 1.33
N THR A 66 -7.96 -19.21 2.61
CA THR A 66 -9.12 -19.81 3.27
C THR A 66 -10.42 -19.12 2.84
N LYS A 67 -11.56 -19.82 2.96
CA LYS A 67 -12.89 -19.21 2.72
C LYS A 67 -13.14 -17.96 3.59
N GLY A 68 -12.61 -17.94 4.81
CA GLY A 68 -12.69 -16.78 5.70
C GLY A 68 -11.87 -15.59 5.20
N MET A 69 -10.68 -15.84 4.65
CA MET A 69 -9.86 -14.80 4.01
C MET A 69 -10.53 -14.26 2.76
N ALA A 70 -11.17 -15.12 1.95
CA ALA A 70 -11.95 -14.70 0.79
C ALA A 70 -13.08 -13.74 1.17
N ARG A 71 -13.86 -14.11 2.20
CA ARG A 71 -14.92 -13.24 2.74
C ARG A 71 -14.36 -11.91 3.26
N SER A 72 -13.25 -11.96 4.00
CA SER A 72 -12.60 -10.76 4.53
C SER A 72 -12.12 -9.83 3.40
N GLN A 73 -11.55 -10.40 2.34
CA GLN A 73 -11.11 -9.65 1.17
C GLN A 73 -12.31 -9.01 0.42
N ALA A 74 -13.41 -9.75 0.27
CA ALA A 74 -14.63 -9.22 -0.33
C ALA A 74 -15.22 -8.06 0.48
N LEU A 75 -15.30 -8.21 1.81
CA LEU A 75 -15.75 -7.14 2.71
C LEU A 75 -14.84 -5.90 2.63
N ALA A 76 -13.52 -6.10 2.58
CA ALA A 76 -12.58 -5.01 2.40
C ALA A 76 -12.74 -4.29 1.05
N ALA A 77 -13.06 -5.02 -0.02
CA ALA A 77 -13.34 -4.45 -1.33
C ALA A 77 -14.64 -3.60 -1.32
N ILE A 78 -15.69 -4.08 -0.65
CA ILE A 78 -16.95 -3.33 -0.47
C ILE A 78 -16.70 -2.05 0.32
N ALA A 79 -16.07 -2.15 1.49
CA ALA A 79 -15.78 -0.98 2.33
C ALA A 79 -14.90 0.04 1.61
N LYS A 80 -13.92 -0.42 0.81
CA LYS A 80 -13.10 0.46 -0.05
C LYS A 80 -13.95 1.15 -1.10
N ARG A 81 -14.83 0.42 -1.78
CA ARG A 81 -15.74 0.97 -2.80
C ARG A 81 -16.63 2.06 -2.19
N GLU A 82 -17.23 1.81 -1.04
CA GLU A 82 -18.07 2.78 -0.32
C GLU A 82 -17.28 4.03 0.10
N LYS A 83 -16.11 3.84 0.72
CA LYS A 83 -15.26 4.94 1.18
C LYS A 83 -14.83 5.89 0.06
N TYR A 84 -14.56 5.35 -1.13
CA TYR A 84 -14.06 6.11 -2.27
C TYR A 84 -15.14 6.38 -3.33
N ALA A 85 -16.40 6.05 -3.04
CA ALA A 85 -17.51 6.39 -3.92
C ALA A 85 -17.62 7.91 -4.07
N LYS A 86 -17.87 8.34 -5.31
CA LYS A 86 -18.06 9.75 -5.66
C LYS A 86 -19.37 9.91 -6.40
N THR A 87 -20.08 10.98 -6.09
CA THR A 87 -21.34 11.33 -6.74
C THR A 87 -21.11 12.46 -7.74
N VAL A 88 -21.52 12.26 -8.98
CA VAL A 88 -21.47 13.26 -10.06
C VAL A 88 -22.80 13.19 -10.81
N ARG A 89 -23.50 14.33 -10.93
CA ARG A 89 -24.80 14.44 -11.63
C ARG A 89 -25.81 13.35 -11.25
N GLY A 90 -25.90 13.03 -9.96
CA GLY A 90 -26.82 12.01 -9.42
C GLY A 90 -26.38 10.56 -9.58
N VAL A 91 -25.25 10.29 -10.26
CA VAL A 91 -24.65 8.95 -10.37
C VAL A 91 -23.56 8.80 -9.32
N THR A 92 -23.62 7.73 -8.52
CA THR A 92 -22.62 7.44 -7.48
C THR A 92 -21.84 6.18 -7.82
N GLY A 93 -20.52 6.28 -7.82
CA GLY A 93 -19.66 5.13 -8.11
C GLY A 93 -18.17 5.47 -7.99
N SER A 94 -17.34 4.50 -8.37
CA SER A 94 -15.91 4.76 -8.58
C SER A 94 -15.69 5.59 -9.85
N ILE A 95 -14.51 6.20 -10.01
CA ILE A 95 -14.15 6.97 -11.21
C ILE A 95 -14.36 6.14 -12.50
N GLU A 96 -14.02 4.85 -12.47
CA GLU A 96 -14.17 3.94 -13.61
C GLU A 96 -15.65 3.72 -13.94
N GLU A 97 -16.49 3.52 -12.92
CA GLU A 97 -17.93 3.37 -13.09
C GLU A 97 -18.57 4.66 -13.62
N LEU A 98 -18.13 5.83 -13.16
CA LEU A 98 -18.60 7.12 -13.65
C LEU A 98 -18.23 7.32 -15.12
N ILE A 99 -17.01 6.97 -15.53
CA ILE A 99 -16.57 7.02 -16.93
C ILE A 99 -17.46 6.14 -17.81
N THR A 100 -17.73 4.91 -17.38
CA THR A 100 -18.61 3.98 -18.10
C THR A 100 -20.05 4.48 -18.14
N ALA A 101 -20.60 4.97 -17.02
CA ALA A 101 -21.97 5.46 -16.93
C ALA A 101 -22.23 6.67 -17.84
N PHE A 102 -21.24 7.55 -18.00
CA PHE A 102 -21.32 8.72 -18.90
C PHE A 102 -20.77 8.45 -20.32
N GLY A 103 -20.34 7.23 -20.63
CA GLY A 103 -19.81 6.87 -21.95
C GLY A 103 -18.56 7.65 -22.37
N LEU A 104 -17.73 8.06 -21.40
CA LEU A 104 -16.57 8.91 -21.66
C LEU A 104 -15.39 8.09 -22.21
N SER A 105 -14.67 8.64 -23.20
CA SER A 105 -13.48 8.01 -23.81
C SER A 105 -12.17 8.28 -23.05
N ILE A 106 -12.26 8.74 -21.79
CA ILE A 106 -11.12 9.15 -20.95
C ILE A 106 -10.80 8.03 -19.96
N GLY A 107 -9.52 7.72 -19.76
CA GLY A 107 -9.09 6.74 -18.77
C GLY A 107 -9.07 7.29 -17.34
N ALA A 108 -9.34 6.43 -16.34
CA ALA A 108 -9.36 6.81 -14.93
C ALA A 108 -8.05 7.45 -14.42
N SER A 109 -6.91 7.06 -14.98
CA SER A 109 -5.61 7.68 -14.68
C SER A 109 -5.57 9.17 -15.04
N THR A 110 -6.20 9.57 -16.13
CA THR A 110 -6.28 10.97 -16.57
C THR A 110 -7.14 11.80 -15.62
N VAL A 111 -8.27 11.24 -15.21
CA VAL A 111 -9.16 11.89 -14.23
C VAL A 111 -8.44 12.10 -12.90
N ARG A 112 -7.77 11.06 -12.37
CA ARG A 112 -6.95 11.18 -11.15
C ARG A 112 -5.86 12.24 -11.29
N ARG A 113 -5.14 12.27 -12.42
CA ARG A 113 -4.11 13.30 -12.67
C ARG A 113 -4.69 14.71 -12.65
N ARG A 114 -5.86 14.93 -13.28
CA ARG A 114 -6.56 16.22 -13.27
C ARG A 114 -6.97 16.63 -11.86
N MET A 115 -7.50 15.70 -11.08
CA MET A 115 -7.85 15.95 -9.67
C MET A 115 -6.62 16.30 -8.82
N HIS A 116 -5.49 15.63 -9.04
CA HIS A 116 -4.23 15.97 -8.37
C HIS A 116 -3.69 17.35 -8.77
N ALA A 117 -4.02 17.83 -9.98
CA ALA A 117 -3.73 19.19 -10.42
C ALA A 117 -4.72 20.24 -9.87
N GLY A 118 -5.64 19.85 -8.99
CA GLY A 118 -6.61 20.75 -8.35
C GLY A 118 -7.94 20.89 -9.07
N MET A 119 -8.18 20.14 -10.16
CA MET A 119 -9.47 20.14 -10.85
C MET A 119 -10.54 19.40 -10.03
N ASP A 120 -11.76 19.92 -9.97
CA ASP A 120 -12.88 19.21 -9.38
C ASP A 120 -13.23 17.95 -10.20
N LEU A 121 -13.90 16.99 -9.57
CA LEU A 121 -14.20 15.71 -10.21
C LEU A 121 -15.09 15.87 -11.45
N GLU A 122 -16.05 16.80 -11.43
CA GLU A 122 -16.96 17.01 -12.55
C GLU A 122 -16.20 17.59 -13.75
N SER A 123 -15.44 18.67 -13.55
CA SER A 123 -14.58 19.20 -14.61
C SER A 123 -13.54 18.18 -15.06
N ALA A 124 -12.99 17.37 -14.15
CA ALA A 124 -12.01 16.35 -14.51
C ALA A 124 -12.58 15.27 -15.44
N LEU A 125 -13.86 14.93 -15.31
CA LEU A 125 -14.55 13.98 -16.17
C LEU A 125 -14.91 14.60 -17.52
N PHE A 126 -15.49 15.80 -17.52
CA PHE A 126 -16.06 16.40 -18.74
C PHE A 126 -15.08 17.29 -19.52
N THR A 127 -13.90 17.58 -19.00
CA THR A 127 -12.88 18.31 -19.75
C THR A 127 -12.43 17.44 -20.94
N PRO A 128 -12.59 17.92 -22.19
CA PRO A 128 -12.17 17.16 -23.36
C PRO A 128 -10.67 16.84 -23.28
N ARG A 129 -10.28 15.70 -23.83
CA ARG A 129 -8.86 15.33 -23.92
C ARG A 129 -8.17 16.38 -24.80
N CYS A 130 -7.24 17.15 -24.24
CA CYS A 130 -6.31 17.93 -25.07
C CYS A 130 -5.48 16.94 -25.87
N ALA A 131 -5.83 16.76 -27.14
CA ALA A 131 -5.02 16.05 -28.12
C ALA A 131 -3.91 16.98 -28.63
N THR A 132 -3.14 17.59 -27.71
CA THR A 132 -1.84 18.13 -28.08
C THR A 132 -0.93 16.94 -28.27
N ASN A 133 -0.88 16.47 -29.51
CA ASN A 133 0.23 15.69 -30.01
C ASN A 133 1.54 16.39 -29.59
N ASN A 134 2.47 15.64 -28.98
CA ASN A 134 3.77 16.14 -28.53
C ASN A 134 4.57 16.81 -29.66
N LEU A 135 4.14 16.63 -30.93
CA LEU A 135 4.53 17.42 -32.09
C LEU A 135 4.56 18.93 -31.79
N GLY A 136 3.55 19.52 -31.15
CA GLY A 136 3.57 20.95 -30.83
C GLY A 136 4.70 21.35 -29.86
N LYS A 137 5.02 20.48 -28.90
CA LYS A 137 6.14 20.66 -27.96
C LYS A 137 7.51 20.50 -28.64
N HIS A 138 7.62 19.58 -29.60
CA HIS A 138 8.84 19.35 -30.38
C HIS A 138 9.04 20.39 -31.50
N LEU A 139 7.96 20.97 -32.02
CA LEU A 139 7.95 21.97 -33.09
C LEU A 139 7.92 23.41 -32.57
N GLY A 140 8.01 23.64 -31.25
CA GLY A 140 7.99 24.97 -30.65
C GLY A 140 6.64 25.71 -30.77
N ALA A 141 5.57 25.01 -31.15
CA ALA A 141 4.22 25.57 -31.22
C ALA A 141 3.61 25.59 -29.81
N HIS A 142 3.81 26.70 -29.10
CA HIS A 142 3.04 27.02 -27.90
C HIS A 142 1.58 27.25 -28.32
N THR A 143 0.71 26.26 -28.12
CA THR A 143 -0.73 26.50 -28.21
C THR A 143 -1.08 27.56 -27.18
N MET A 144 -1.72 28.64 -27.65
CA MET A 144 -2.22 29.82 -26.93
C MET A 144 -2.15 29.72 -25.39
N SER A 145 -1.45 30.67 -24.77
CA SER A 145 -1.38 30.85 -23.32
C SER A 145 -2.76 30.73 -22.67
N ASP A 146 -2.81 30.17 -21.45
CA ASP A 146 -4.05 29.99 -20.67
C ASP A 146 -4.92 31.27 -20.61
N GLU A 147 -4.29 32.44 -20.68
CA GLU A 147 -4.94 33.76 -20.76
C GLU A 147 -5.82 33.94 -22.02
N LYS A 148 -5.36 33.47 -23.19
CA LYS A 148 -6.11 33.55 -24.45
C LYS A 148 -7.28 32.57 -24.49
N TRP A 149 -7.15 31.43 -23.82
CA TRP A 149 -8.26 30.49 -23.65
C TRP A 149 -9.33 31.06 -22.71
N GLN A 150 -8.93 31.72 -21.61
CA GLN A 150 -9.87 32.40 -20.72
C GLN A 150 -10.60 33.60 -21.37
N GLN A 151 -9.92 34.38 -22.23
CA GLN A 151 -10.56 35.47 -22.97
C GLN A 151 -11.65 34.96 -23.94
N ARG A 152 -11.44 33.81 -24.58
CA ARG A 152 -12.41 33.22 -25.51
C ARG A 152 -13.66 32.71 -24.80
N GLN A 153 -13.53 32.20 -23.58
CA GLN A 153 -14.66 31.81 -22.73
C GLN A 153 -15.49 33.02 -22.28
N LYS A 154 -14.85 34.16 -21.97
CA LYS A 154 -15.55 35.41 -21.62
C LYS A 154 -16.27 36.08 -22.80
N GLY A 155 -15.79 35.90 -24.04
CA GLY A 155 -16.41 36.45 -25.24
C GLY A 155 -17.62 35.68 -25.77
N ALA A 156 -17.90 34.47 -25.27
CA ALA A 156 -19.06 33.66 -25.68
C ALA A 156 -20.32 33.87 -24.81
N ALA A 157 -20.25 34.78 -23.82
CA ALA A 157 -21.34 35.11 -22.89
C ALA A 157 -21.94 36.51 -23.13
N ALA A 158 -21.71 37.11 -24.30
CA ALA A 158 -22.28 38.38 -24.74
C ALA A 158 -23.15 38.17 -25.99
#